data_AF-A0A9Q0S7C2-F1
#
_entry.id   AF-A0A9Q0S7C2-F1
#
_cell.length_a   1.000
_cell.length_b   1.000
_cell.length_c   1.000
_cell.angle_alpha   90.00
_cell.angle_beta   90.00
_cell.angle_gamma   90.00
#
_symmetry.space_group_name_H-M   'P 1'
#
loop_
_entity.id
_entity.type
_entity.pdbx_description
1 polymer ?
#
loop_
_entity_poly.entity_id
_entity_poly.type
_entity_poly.pdbx_seq_one_letter_code
_entity_poly.pdbx_strand_id
1 'polypeptide(L)'
;MPEELLNVTNGLGLERITPMDHAIIKEYIRITENLANALDILQGEKYMYQGVFSPTIHKMNHKIKDIQELTYCLPLKTLILKSIEKRFPDTMKDSKPIDY
;
A
#
# COMPACT_ATOMS: atom_id res chain seq x y z
N MET A 1 -14.60 5.44 -18.09
CA MET A 1 -14.93 4.70 -16.86
C MET A 1 -15.09 3.24 -17.23
N PRO A 2 -14.53 2.28 -16.47
CA PRO A 2 -14.75 0.86 -16.71
C PRO A 2 -16.23 0.53 -16.60
N GLU A 3 -16.79 -0.17 -17.59
CA GLU A 3 -18.22 -0.50 -17.71
C GLU A 3 -18.73 -1.31 -16.50
N GLU A 4 -17.85 -2.13 -15.92
CA GLU A 4 -18.11 -2.95 -14.73
C GLU A 4 -18.49 -2.13 -13.49
N LEU A 5 -17.81 -1.00 -13.25
CA LEU A 5 -18.09 -0.15 -12.08
C LEU A 5 -19.45 0.53 -12.21
N LEU A 6 -19.86 0.88 -13.44
CA LEU A 6 -21.16 1.48 -13.71
C LEU A 6 -22.30 0.49 -13.45
N ASN A 7 -22.12 -0.78 -13.82
CA ASN A 7 -23.08 -1.84 -13.59
C ASN A 7 -23.27 -2.11 -12.09
N VAL A 8 -22.18 -2.09 -11.31
CA VAL A 8 -22.23 -2.24 -9.85
C VAL A 8 -22.95 -1.06 -9.19
N THR A 9 -22.63 0.19 -9.56
CA THR A 9 -23.28 1.37 -8.95
C THR A 9 -24.78 1.42 -9.25
N ASN A 10 -25.17 1.09 -10.48
CA ASN A 10 -26.58 1.05 -10.88
C ASN A 10 -27.34 -0.07 -10.15
N GLY A 11 -26.73 -1.25 -9.99
CA GLY A 11 -27.33 -2.37 -9.26
C GLY A 11 -27.49 -2.12 -7.76
N LEU A 12 -26.66 -1.25 -7.17
CA LEU A 12 -26.73 -0.88 -5.75
C LEU A 12 -27.55 0.39 -5.48
N GLY A 13 -28.10 1.05 -6.52
CA GLY A 13 -28.83 2.30 -6.39
C GLY A 13 -27.97 3.48 -5.91
N LEU A 14 -26.65 3.40 -6.10
CA LEU A 14 -25.69 4.42 -5.68
C LEU A 14 -25.54 5.50 -6.75
N GLU A 15 -25.15 6.70 -6.34
CA GLU A 15 -24.79 7.76 -7.26
C GLU A 15 -23.65 7.31 -8.19
N ARG A 16 -23.69 7.80 -9.44
CA ARG A 16 -22.67 7.45 -10.44
C ARG A 16 -21.30 7.97 -9.98
N ILE A 17 -20.32 7.07 -9.96
CA ILE A 17 -18.91 7.41 -9.72
C ILE A 17 -18.49 8.52 -10.69
N THR A 18 -18.04 9.64 -10.15
CA THR A 18 -17.55 10.75 -10.95
C THR A 18 -16.14 10.47 -11.49
N PRO A 19 -15.65 11.21 -12.49
CA PRO A 19 -14.26 11.12 -12.91
C PRO A 19 -13.26 11.39 -11.77
N MET A 20 -13.65 12.25 -10.82
CA MET A 20 -12.86 12.55 -9.62
C MET A 20 -12.80 11.34 -8.69
N ASP A 21 -13.94 10.70 -8.41
CA ASP A 21 -13.98 9.49 -7.58
C ASP A 21 -13.12 8.38 -8.19
N HIS A 22 -13.20 8.20 -9.51
CA HIS A 22 -12.37 7.23 -10.20
C HIS A 22 -10.87 7.53 -10.06
N ALA A 23 -10.46 8.80 -10.14
CA ALA A 23 -9.08 9.21 -9.93
C ALA A 23 -8.61 8.93 -8.49
N ILE A 24 -9.44 9.23 -7.50
CA ILE A 24 -9.16 8.93 -6.08
C ILE A 24 -9.00 7.42 -5.87
N ILE A 25 -9.94 6.61 -6.38
CA ILE A 25 -9.89 5.14 -6.25
C ILE A 25 -8.61 4.59 -6.91
N LYS A 26 -8.23 5.11 -8.07
CA LYS A 26 -7.01 4.69 -8.76
C LYS A 26 -5.75 5.01 -7.94
N GLU A 27 -5.67 6.19 -7.35
CA GLU A 27 -4.56 6.54 -6.45
C GLU A 27 -4.55 5.69 -5.18
N TYR A 28 -5.72 5.46 -4.58
CA TYR A 28 -5.88 4.60 -3.41
C TYR A 28 -5.34 3.20 -3.69
N ILE A 29 -5.77 2.57 -4.79
CA ILE A 29 -5.33 1.22 -5.18
C ILE A 29 -3.82 1.17 -5.36
N ARG A 30 -3.21 2.14 -6.06
CA ARG A 30 -1.74 2.19 -6.25
C ARG A 30 -0.98 2.15 -4.92
N ILE A 31 -1.53 2.79 -3.87
CA ILE A 31 -0.91 2.79 -2.54
C ILE A 31 -1.19 1.46 -1.82
N THR A 32 -2.45 1.04 -1.76
CA THR A 32 -2.88 -0.10 -0.94
C THR A 32 -2.55 -1.46 -1.55
N GLU A 33 -2.34 -1.55 -2.85
CA GLU A 33 -1.85 -2.76 -3.53
C GLU A 33 -0.49 -3.21 -2.95
N ASN A 34 0.39 -2.27 -2.61
CA ASN A 34 1.67 -2.60 -1.98
C ASN A 34 1.49 -3.23 -0.59
N LEU A 35 0.48 -2.78 0.16
CA LEU A 35 0.12 -3.39 1.44
C LEU A 35 -0.48 -4.78 1.24
N ALA A 36 -1.41 -4.93 0.29
CA ALA A 36 -2.05 -6.21 -0.01
C ALA A 36 -1.03 -7.27 -0.45
N ASN A 37 -0.10 -6.91 -1.33
CA ASN A 37 0.97 -7.81 -1.78
C ASN A 37 1.89 -8.23 -0.63
N ALA A 38 2.24 -7.32 0.28
CA ALA A 38 3.03 -7.66 1.45
C ALA A 38 2.26 -8.58 2.41
N LEU A 39 0.96 -8.33 2.62
CA LEU A 39 0.11 -9.17 3.44
C LEU A 39 -0.03 -10.57 2.84
N ASP A 40 -0.19 -10.69 1.53
CA ASP A 40 -0.29 -11.98 0.83
C ASP A 40 0.99 -12.81 1.02
N ILE A 41 2.17 -12.19 0.85
CA ILE A 41 3.46 -12.85 1.11
C ILE A 41 3.56 -13.30 2.57
N LEU A 42 3.23 -12.42 3.52
CA LEU A 42 3.37 -12.73 4.94
C LEU A 42 2.36 -13.80 5.39
N GLN A 43 1.10 -13.70 4.95
CA GLN A 43 0.03 -14.61 5.36
C GLN A 43 0.06 -15.96 4.63
N GLY A 44 0.67 -16.02 3.45
CA GLY A 44 0.75 -17.22 2.63
C GLY A 44 1.83 -18.23 3.04
N GLU A 45 2.83 -17.84 3.84
CA GLU A 45 3.96 -18.73 4.14
C GLU A 45 3.77 -19.59 5.40
N LYS A 46 3.95 -20.90 5.22
CA LYS A 46 4.01 -21.94 6.26
C LYS A 46 5.21 -21.79 7.23
N TYR A 47 6.08 -20.83 6.96
CA TYR A 47 7.39 -20.60 7.59
C TYR A 47 7.74 -19.11 7.71
N MET A 48 6.80 -18.26 8.14
CA MET A 48 7.03 -16.82 8.32
C MET A 48 8.09 -16.57 9.43
N TYR A 49 9.37 -16.61 9.06
CA TYR A 49 10.52 -16.27 9.91
C TYR A 49 10.95 -14.81 9.67
N GLN A 50 11.74 -14.25 10.58
CA GLN A 50 12.27 -12.87 10.44
C GLN A 50 12.98 -12.62 9.10
N GLY A 51 13.57 -13.65 8.49
CA GLY A 51 14.26 -13.58 7.21
C GLY A 51 13.37 -13.20 6.02
N VAL A 52 12.06 -13.44 6.08
CA VAL A 52 11.09 -13.01 5.04
C VAL A 52 10.38 -11.73 5.44
N PHE A 53 10.11 -11.57 6.74
CA PHE A 53 9.41 -10.39 7.28
C PHE A 53 10.14 -9.08 6.98
N SER A 54 11.40 -8.96 7.41
CA SER A 54 12.17 -7.72 7.27
C SER A 54 12.32 -7.24 5.81
N PRO A 55 12.73 -8.08 4.85
CA PRO A 55 12.84 -7.64 3.46
C PRO A 55 11.48 -7.31 2.83
N THR A 56 10.41 -8.01 3.21
CA THR A 56 9.07 -7.74 2.69
C THR A 56 8.59 -6.35 3.13
N ILE A 57 8.74 -6.02 4.41
CA ILE A 57 8.34 -4.72 4.95
C ILE A 57 9.21 -3.59 4.38
N HIS A 58 10.53 -3.79 4.21
CA HIS A 58 11.39 -2.79 3.54
C HIS A 58 10.97 -2.55 2.09
N LYS A 59 10.77 -3.63 1.32
CA LYS A 59 10.39 -3.53 -0.10
C LYS A 59 9.03 -2.85 -0.25
N MET A 60 8.06 -3.18 0.60
CA MET A 60 6.77 -2.50 0.65
C MET A 60 6.93 -1.01 0.94
N ASN A 61 7.70 -0.65 1.98
CA ASN A 61 7.94 0.74 2.37
C ASN A 61 8.59 1.55 1.23
N HIS A 62 9.61 0.99 0.58
CA HIS A 62 10.30 1.60 -0.55
C HIS A 62 9.34 1.83 -1.73
N LYS A 63 8.58 0.80 -2.12
CA LYS A 63 7.60 0.92 -3.21
C LYS A 63 6.55 2.00 -2.93
N ILE A 64 6.05 2.10 -1.71
CA ILE A 64 5.09 3.16 -1.33
C ILE A 64 5.76 4.53 -1.37
N LYS A 65 7.02 4.66 -0.92
CA LYS A 65 7.81 5.91 -1.00
C LYS A 65 8.00 6.37 -2.45
N ASP A 66 8.23 5.44 -3.37
CA ASP A 66 8.46 5.75 -4.80
C ASP A 66 7.21 6.18 -5.56
N ILE A 67 6.00 5.99 -5.02
CA ILE A 67 4.77 6.45 -5.69
C ILE A 67 4.78 7.97 -5.79
N GLN A 68 5.02 8.49 -7.00
CA GLN A 68 4.89 9.90 -7.33
C GLN A 68 3.52 10.20 -7.92
N GLU A 69 3.26 11.49 -8.15
CA GLU A 69 2.07 11.98 -8.87
C GLU A 69 0.75 11.58 -8.16
N LEU A 70 0.63 11.94 -6.88
CA LEU A 70 -0.60 11.80 -6.11
C LEU A 70 -1.26 13.17 -5.96
N THR A 71 -2.46 13.31 -6.50
CA THR A 71 -3.28 14.53 -6.42
C THR A 71 -4.18 14.51 -5.19
N TYR A 72 -4.69 13.33 -4.80
CA TYR A 72 -5.69 13.18 -3.74
C TYR A 72 -5.19 12.37 -2.56
N CYS A 73 -4.40 11.33 -2.78
CA CYS A 73 -4.03 10.35 -1.76
C CYS A 73 -2.65 10.58 -1.11
N LEU A 74 -2.05 11.77 -1.26
CA LEU A 74 -0.81 12.13 -0.57
C LEU A 74 -0.90 12.01 0.97
N PRO A 75 -2.00 12.46 1.62
CA PRO A 75 -2.16 12.27 3.08
C PRO A 75 -2.19 10.79 3.47
N LEU A 76 -2.85 9.94 2.67
CA LEU A 76 -2.93 8.51 2.89
C LEU A 76 -1.55 7.84 2.78
N LYS A 77 -0.79 8.14 1.72
CA LYS A 77 0.60 7.68 1.58
C LYS A 77 1.42 8.03 2.82
N THR A 78 1.35 9.28 3.26
CA THR A 78 2.10 9.78 4.43
C THR A 78 1.70 9.05 5.71
N LEU A 79 0.39 8.85 5.92
CA LEU A 79 -0.13 8.15 7.09
C LEU A 79 0.33 6.69 7.12
N ILE A 80 0.31 6.01 5.99
CA ILE A 80 0.75 4.61 5.88
C ILE A 80 2.24 4.48 6.21
N LEU A 81 3.10 5.33 5.63
CA LEU A 81 4.53 5.32 5.90
C LEU A 81 4.83 5.52 7.40
N LYS A 82 4.20 6.53 8.01
CA LYS A 82 4.31 6.77 9.46
C LYS A 82 3.81 5.58 10.29
N SER A 83 2.75 4.92 9.84
CA SER A 83 2.18 3.77 10.53
C SER A 83 3.08 2.54 10.44
N ILE A 84 3.79 2.35 9.33
CA ILE A 84 4.80 1.30 9.15
C ILE A 84 5.97 1.55 10.09
N GLU A 85 6.53 2.75 10.08
CA GLU A 85 7.64 3.15 10.96
C GLU A 85 7.28 3.01 12.45
N LYS A 86 6.05 3.38 12.83
CA LYS A 86 5.54 3.24 14.19
C LYS A 86 5.41 1.77 14.63
N ARG A 87 4.99 0.88 13.74
CA ARG A 87 4.74 -0.54 14.07
C ARG A 87 6.00 -1.39 14.03
N PHE A 88 6.93 -1.06 13.14
CA PHE A 88 8.13 -1.84 12.88
C PHE A 88 9.40 -1.00 13.00
N PRO A 89 9.64 -0.33 14.14
CA PRO A 89 10.76 0.59 14.30
C PRO A 89 12.11 -0.13 14.17
N ASP A 90 12.23 -1.35 14.70
CA ASP A 90 13.48 -2.12 14.64
C ASP A 90 13.76 -2.70 13.26
N THR A 91 12.70 -2.99 12.50
CA THR A 91 12.83 -3.37 11.09
C THR A 91 13.26 -2.17 10.25
N MET A 92 12.77 -0.96 10.54
CA MET A 92 13.11 0.25 9.77
C MET A 92 14.44 0.91 10.18
N LYS A 93 15.10 0.42 11.23
CA LYS A 93 16.47 0.82 11.55
C LYS A 93 17.41 0.12 10.58
N ASP A 94 17.97 0.88 9.64
CA ASP A 94 19.07 0.38 8.82
C ASP A 94 20.14 -0.20 9.75
N SER A 95 20.54 -1.45 9.49
CA SER A 95 21.62 -2.09 10.21
C SER A 95 22.85 -1.19 10.07
N LYS A 96 23.40 -0.71 11.18
CA LYS A 96 24.66 0.05 11.14
C LYS A 96 25.66 -0.76 10.31
N PRO A 97 26.40 -0.14 9.37
CA PRO A 97 27.51 -0.81 8.72
C PRO A 97 28.41 -1.41 9.80
N ILE A 98 28.71 -2.69 9.66
CA ILE A 98 29.72 -3.33 10.49
C ILE A 98 31.05 -2.77 9.97
N ASP A 99 31.61 -1.80 10.67
CA ASP A 99 32.98 -1.34 10.42
C ASP A 99 33.93 -2.49 10.74
N TYR A 100 34.64 -2.98 9.72
CA TYR A 100 35.75 -3.93 9.84
C TYR A 100 37.05 -3.20 10.16
#